data_AF-A0A4Y8C3I6-F1
#
_entry.id   AF-A0A4Y8C3I6-F1
#
_cell.length_a   1.000
_cell.length_b   1.000
_cell.length_c   1.000
_cell.angle_alpha   90.00
_cell.angle_beta   90.00
_cell.angle_gamma   90.00
#
_symmetry.space_group_name_H-M   'P 1'
#
loop_
_entity.id
_entity.type
_entity.pdbx_description
1 polymer ?
#
loop_
_entity_poly.entity_id
_entity_poly.type
_entity_poly.pdbx_seq_one_letter_code
_entity_poly.pdbx_strand_id
1 'polypeptide(L)' 'ISGVILSKFDADTKGGVALGIAKQIGIPLRFIGVGEKVADLEVFIPDRIVSRIMGEGDLATLAEKTAAIIDEKEAKKL' A
#
# COMPACT_ATOMS: atom_id res chain seq x y z
N ILE A 1 14.88 -19.60 11.36
CA ILE A 1 13.70 -19.17 10.55
C ILE A 1 14.21 -18.16 9.53
N SER A 2 13.95 -18.36 8.23
CA SER A 2 14.54 -17.55 7.13
C SER A 2 13.58 -16.52 6.51
N GLY A 3 12.30 -16.59 6.87
CA GLY A 3 11.26 -15.70 6.40
C GLY A 3 9.93 -16.04 7.03
N VAL A 4 8.99 -15.10 6.96
CA VAL A 4 7.61 -15.29 7.40
C VAL A 4 6.64 -14.99 6.26
N ILE A 5 5.45 -15.58 6.35
CA ILE A 5 4.32 -15.38 5.42
C ILE A 5 3.12 -14.95 6.26
N LEU A 6 2.38 -13.95 5.80
CA LEU A 6 1.24 -13.40 6.53
C LEU A 6 -0.05 -13.58 5.73
N SER A 7 -0.97 -14.42 6.18
CA SER A 7 -2.28 -14.63 5.54
C SER A 7 -3.32 -13.59 6.00
N LYS A 8 -4.40 -13.42 5.21
CA LYS A 8 -5.54 -12.52 5.52
C LYS A 8 -5.14 -11.05 5.69
N PHE A 9 -4.36 -10.57 4.72
CA PHE A 9 -3.89 -9.19 4.58
C PHE A 9 -4.86 -8.29 3.79
N ASP A 10 -6.04 -8.81 3.46
CA ASP A 10 -7.12 -8.17 2.69
C ASP A 10 -7.86 -7.05 3.45
N ALA A 11 -7.75 -7.01 4.79
CA ALA A 11 -8.35 -5.96 5.59
C ALA A 11 -7.42 -4.74 5.73
N ASP A 12 -7.84 -3.59 5.19
CA ASP A 12 -7.13 -2.29 5.20
C ASP A 12 -6.60 -1.85 6.58
N THR A 13 -7.15 -2.37 7.67
CA THR A 13 -6.75 -2.07 9.05
C THR A 13 -5.59 -2.92 9.60
N LYS A 14 -5.10 -3.92 8.86
CA LYS A 14 -4.08 -4.88 9.35
C LYS A 14 -2.66 -4.64 8.82
N GLY A 15 -2.47 -3.64 7.96
CA GLY A 15 -1.16 -3.29 7.43
C GLY A 15 -0.14 -2.90 8.51
N GLY A 16 -0.58 -2.21 9.56
CA GLY A 16 0.27 -1.84 10.70
C GLY A 16 0.79 -3.05 11.49
N VAL A 17 0.01 -4.13 11.56
CA VAL A 17 0.42 -5.37 12.25
C VAL A 17 1.55 -6.07 11.49
N ALA A 18 1.48 -6.13 10.16
CA ALA A 18 2.53 -6.74 9.35
C ALA A 18 3.86 -5.97 9.46
N LEU A 19 3.80 -4.64 9.49
CA LEU A 19 4.99 -3.80 9.69
C LEU A 19 5.59 -3.96 11.09
N GLY A 20 4.73 -4.04 12.12
CA GLY A 20 5.15 -4.29 13.50
C GLY A 20 5.82 -5.66 13.66
N ILE A 21 5.24 -6.71 13.09
CA ILE A 21 5.79 -8.08 13.08
C ILE A 21 7.15 -8.10 12.37
N ALA A 22 7.25 -7.50 11.18
CA ALA A 22 8.52 -7.43 10.45
C ALA A 22 9.61 -6.72 11.27
N LYS A 23 9.27 -5.61 11.94
CA LYS A 23 10.18 -4.84 12.78
C LYS A 23 10.61 -5.59 14.05
N GLN A 24 9.71 -6.31 14.69
CA GLN A 24 9.96 -6.97 15.97
C GLN A 24 10.69 -8.31 15.81
N ILE A 25 10.40 -9.05 14.74
CA ILE A 25 10.94 -10.39 14.53
C ILE A 25 12.35 -10.34 13.93
N GLY A 26 12.71 -9.29 13.19
CA GLY A 26 14.05 -9.15 12.58
C GLY A 26 14.32 -10.15 11.44
N ILE A 27 13.28 -10.81 10.95
CA ILE A 27 13.32 -11.80 9.87
C ILE A 27 12.39 -11.31 8.75
N PRO A 28 12.79 -11.39 7.47
CA PRO A 28 12.03 -10.77 6.38
C PRO A 28 10.63 -11.37 6.20
N LEU A 29 9.62 -10.50 6.10
CA LEU A 29 8.29 -10.86 5.58
C LEU A 29 8.39 -10.99 4.06
N ARG A 30 8.13 -12.19 3.54
CA ARG A 30 8.37 -12.52 2.12
C ARG A 30 7.08 -12.47 1.29
N PHE A 31 5.98 -12.97 1.85
CA PHE A 31 4.71 -13.08 1.15
C PHE A 31 3.54 -12.67 2.03
N ILE A 32 2.48 -12.19 1.40
CA ILE A 32 1.20 -11.84 2.00
C ILE A 32 0.05 -12.53 1.26
N GLY A 33 -0.91 -13.08 1.99
CA GLY A 33 -2.15 -13.61 1.43
C GLY A 33 -3.23 -12.56 1.48
N VAL A 34 -3.67 -12.06 0.33
CA VAL A 34 -4.71 -11.02 0.18
C VAL A 34 -6.11 -11.61 -0.07
N GLY A 35 -6.30 -12.91 0.17
CA GLY A 35 -7.56 -13.59 -0.03
C GLY A 35 -7.51 -15.03 0.47
N GLU A 36 -8.48 -15.84 0.02
CA GLU A 36 -8.68 -17.22 0.48
C GLU A 36 -8.14 -18.25 -0.52
N LYS A 37 -7.93 -17.86 -1.78
CA LYS A 37 -7.47 -18.77 -2.82
C LYS A 37 -5.95 -18.85 -2.82
N VAL A 38 -5.42 -19.95 -3.35
CA VAL A 38 -3.97 -20.16 -3.51
C VAL A 38 -3.34 -19.08 -4.40
N ALA A 39 -4.11 -18.56 -5.36
CA ALA A 39 -3.70 -17.48 -6.26
C ALA A 39 -3.59 -16.11 -5.56
N ASP A 40 -4.15 -15.96 -4.35
CA ASP A 40 -4.17 -14.70 -3.60
C ASP A 40 -2.90 -14.51 -2.76
N LEU A 41 -1.84 -15.27 -3.03
CA LEU A 41 -0.53 -15.13 -2.38
C LEU A 41 0.36 -14.19 -3.21
N GLU A 42 0.69 -13.05 -2.64
CA GLU A 42 1.51 -12.01 -3.27
C GLU A 42 2.85 -11.83 -2.56
N VAL A 43 3.84 -11.29 -3.28
CA VAL A 43 5.13 -10.88 -2.70
C VAL A 43 4.92 -9.64 -1.83
N PHE A 44 5.53 -9.65 -0.65
CA PHE A 44 5.50 -8.48 0.22
C PHE A 44 6.46 -7.39 -0.29
N ILE A 45 5.90 -6.23 -0.66
CA ILE A 45 6.64 -5.04 -1.09
C ILE A 45 6.38 -3.92 -0.06
N PRO A 46 7.33 -3.62 0.84
CA PRO A 46 7.13 -2.69 1.95
C PRO A 46 6.60 -1.33 1.51
N ASP A 47 7.18 -0.72 0.48
CA ASP A 47 6.81 0.62 0.01
C ASP A 47 5.33 0.68 -0.41
N ARG A 48 4.87 -0.31 -1.18
CA ARG A 48 3.47 -0.40 -1.63
C ARG A 48 2.50 -0.54 -0.44
N ILE A 49 2.91 -1.27 0.58
CA ILE A 49 2.10 -1.52 1.76
C ILE A 49 2.02 -0.26 2.62
N VAL A 50 3.14 0.43 2.81
CA VAL A 50 3.20 1.72 3.52
C VAL A 50 2.34 2.76 2.79
N SER A 51 2.48 2.90 1.47
CA SER A 51 1.65 3.85 0.69
C SER A 51 0.15 3.53 0.79
N ARG A 52 -0.24 2.24 0.82
CA ARG A 52 -1.64 1.83 1.03
C ARG A 52 -2.14 2.20 2.44
N ILE A 53 -1.34 1.96 3.49
CA ILE A 53 -1.69 2.27 4.88
C ILE A 53 -1.76 3.79 5.11
N MET A 54 -0.83 4.55 4.55
CA MET A 54 -0.75 6.00 4.72
C MET A 54 -1.74 6.76 3.83
N GLY A 55 -2.44 6.07 2.92
CA GLY A 55 -3.39 6.70 2.00
C GLY A 55 -2.74 7.72 1.05
N GLU A 56 -1.41 7.67 0.88
CA GLU A 56 -0.67 8.62 0.04
C GLU A 56 -1.07 8.54 -1.44
N GLY A 57 -1.65 7.42 -1.87
CA GLY A 57 -2.27 7.29 -3.18
C GLY A 57 -3.53 8.15 -3.37
N ASP A 58 -4.16 8.65 -2.31
CA ASP A 58 -5.41 9.43 -2.41
C ASP A 58 -5.11 10.93 -2.41
N LEU A 59 -4.31 11.42 -1.44
CA LEU A 59 -4.01 12.85 -1.31
C LEU A 59 -3.06 13.39 -2.39
N ALA A 60 -2.01 12.65 -2.74
CA ALA A 60 -1.09 13.08 -3.80
C ALA A 60 -1.80 13.09 -5.16
N THR A 61 -2.57 12.04 -5.46
CA THR A 61 -3.37 11.95 -6.68
C THR A 61 -4.49 13.00 -6.72
N LEU A 62 -5.13 13.31 -5.59
CA LEU A 62 -6.10 14.40 -5.48
C LEU A 62 -5.45 15.77 -5.74
N ALA A 63 -4.25 16.00 -5.19
CA ALA A 63 -3.51 17.24 -5.41
C ALA A 63 -3.10 17.39 -6.88
N GLU A 64 -2.57 16.33 -7.51
CA GLU A 64 -2.21 16.31 -8.93
C GLU A 64 -3.43 16.55 -9.84
N LYS A 65 -4.56 15.86 -9.58
CA LYS A 65 -5.80 16.08 -10.34
C LYS A 65 -6.35 17.48 -10.17
N THR A 66 -6.30 18.03 -8.95
CA THR A 66 -6.77 19.39 -8.67
C THR A 66 -5.89 20.42 -9.38
N ALA A 67 -4.57 20.26 -9.36
CA ALA A 67 -3.63 21.12 -10.06
C ALA A 67 -3.87 21.10 -11.58
N ALA A 68 -4.08 19.91 -12.17
CA ALA A 68 -4.36 19.77 -13.60
C ALA A 68 -5.67 20.45 -14.04
N ILE A 69 -6.72 20.38 -13.21
CA ILE A 69 -8.02 21.04 -13.48
C ILE A 69 -7.91 22.56 -13.41
N ILE A 70 -7.07 23.09 -12.52
CA ILE A 70 -6.84 24.53 -12.38
C ILE A 70 -6.09 25.04 -13.61
N ASP A 71 -5.01 24.36 -14.00
CA ASP A 71 -4.19 24.72 -15.16
C ASP A 71 -4.98 24.71 -16.48
N GLU A 72 -5.82 23.70 -16.72
CA GLU A 72 -6.73 23.66 -17.88
C GLU A 72 -7.73 24.84 -17.92
N LYS A 73 -8.20 25.30 -16.76
CA LYS A 73 -9.15 26.42 -16.67
C LYS A 73 -8.46 27.77 -16.88
N GLU A 74 -7.21 27.89 -16.45
CA GLU A 74 -6.41 29.10 -16.63
C GLU A 74 -5.95 29.24 -18.09
N ALA A 75 -5.54 28.14 -18.72
CA ALA A 75 -5.22 28.08 -20.14
C ALA A 75 -6.40 28.41 -21.07
N LYS A 76 -7.64 28.12 -20.67
CA LYS A 76 -8.86 28.49 -21.43
C LYS A 76 -9.31 29.95 -21.25
N LYS A 77 -8.72 30.69 -20.30
CA LYS A 77 -9.04 32.10 -20.04
C LYS A 77 -8.09 33.09 -20.73
N LEU A 78 -7.02 32.59 -21.35
CA LEU A 78 -6.15 33.32 -22.29
C LEU A 78 -6.70 33.22 -23.72
#